data_AF-A0A3B0VV73-F1
#
_entry.id   AF-A0A3B0VV73-F1
#
_cell.length_a   1.000
_cell.length_b   1.000
_cell.length_c   1.000
_cell.angle_alpha   90.00
_cell.angle_beta   90.00
_cell.angle_gamma   90.00
#
_symmetry.space_group_name_H-M   'P 1'
#
loop_
_entity.id
_entity.type
_entity.pdbx_description
1 polymer ?
#
loop_
_entity_poly.entity_id
_entity_poly.type
_entity_poly.pdbx_seq_one_letter_code
_entity_poly.pdbx_strand_id
1 'polypeptide(L)'
;ASSGKKQASKKITETDAIFDRLAEVKQEAQQDKTILRLSGDAKAVVKIGDFSRGGKSRTIMKAADHDFKPSGKVTPYGILLPDRGIIKSCGLAIAKKTAYPPR
;
A
#
# COMPACT_ATOMS: atom_id res chain seq x y z
N ALA A 1 19.87 20.94 -17.34
CA ALA A 1 20.07 21.23 -15.90
C ALA A 1 20.43 19.93 -15.19
N SER A 2 21.64 19.82 -14.65
CA SER A 2 22.09 18.61 -13.95
C SER A 2 21.26 18.41 -12.68
N SER A 3 20.56 17.28 -12.58
CA SER A 3 19.83 16.89 -11.38
C SER A 3 20.81 16.73 -10.21
N GLY A 4 20.85 17.69 -9.30
CA GLY A 4 21.63 17.59 -8.06
C GLY A 4 21.13 16.38 -7.26
N LYS A 5 22.00 15.39 -7.03
CA LYS A 5 21.72 14.29 -6.12
C LYS A 5 21.55 14.88 -4.71
N LYS A 6 20.33 14.90 -4.19
CA LYS A 6 20.10 15.16 -2.76
C LYS A 6 20.72 14.00 -1.98
N GLN A 7 21.86 14.24 -1.35
CA GLN A 7 22.53 13.26 -0.51
C GLN A 7 21.78 13.17 0.82
N ALA A 8 21.38 11.95 1.20
CA ALA A 8 20.69 11.71 2.45
C ALA A 8 21.60 12.12 3.63
N SER A 9 21.03 12.81 4.62
CA SER A 9 21.73 13.19 5.84
C SER A 9 22.19 11.93 6.59
N LYS A 10 23.39 12.00 7.18
CA LYS A 10 23.92 10.91 8.02
C LYS A 10 23.03 10.72 9.24
N LYS A 11 22.94 9.47 9.70
CA LYS A 11 22.21 9.10 10.93
C LYS A 11 22.87 9.80 12.14
N ILE A 12 22.03 10.33 13.04
CA ILE A 12 22.45 11.00 14.28
C ILE A 12 22.18 10.09 15.48
N THR A 13 22.93 10.24 16.57
CA THR A 13 22.87 9.38 17.77
C THR A 13 21.48 9.37 18.43
N GLU A 14 20.76 10.50 18.37
CA GLU A 14 19.40 10.64 18.87
C GLU A 14 18.42 9.70 18.15
N THR A 15 18.73 9.33 16.90
CA THR A 15 17.93 8.34 16.16
C THR A 15 18.03 6.95 16.79
N ASP A 16 19.19 6.58 17.33
CA ASP A 16 19.37 5.27 17.97
C ASP A 16 18.57 5.20 19.27
N ALA A 17 18.62 6.24 20.10
CA ALA A 17 17.83 6.32 21.34
C ALA A 17 16.31 6.19 21.08
N ILE A 18 15.81 6.69 19.96
CA ILE A 18 14.40 6.51 19.55
C ILE A 18 14.11 5.03 19.27
N PHE A 19 15.00 4.33 18.55
CA PHE A 19 14.81 2.92 18.24
C PHE A 19 14.91 2.02 19.46
N ASP A 20 15.81 2.33 20.40
CA ASP A 20 15.93 1.61 21.68
C ASP A 20 14.63 1.73 22.48
N ARG A 21 14.09 2.94 22.61
CA ARG A 21 12.82 3.16 23.31
C ARG A 21 11.65 2.46 22.62
N LEU A 22 11.61 2.48 21.28
CA LEU A 22 10.59 1.76 20.52
C LEU A 22 10.67 0.24 20.75
N ALA A 23 11.87 -0.31 20.93
CA ALA A 23 12.05 -1.73 21.24
C ALA A 23 11.49 -2.08 22.62
N GLU A 24 11.74 -1.25 23.63
CA GLU A 24 11.19 -1.41 24.99
C GLU A 24 9.66 -1.42 24.97
N VAL A 25 9.03 -0.38 24.39
CA VAL A 25 7.56 -0.28 24.30
C VAL A 25 6.97 -1.44 23.51
N LYS A 26 7.66 -1.91 22.48
CA LYS A 26 7.22 -3.08 21.70
C LYS A 26 7.19 -4.34 22.56
N GLN A 27 8.16 -4.55 23.45
CA GLN A 27 8.20 -5.69 24.35
C GLN A 27 7.11 -5.60 25.43
N GLU A 28 6.94 -4.43 26.05
CA GLU A 28 5.88 -4.19 27.03
C GLU A 28 4.50 -4.51 26.45
N ALA A 29 4.21 -3.99 25.26
CA ALA A 29 2.95 -4.25 24.56
C ALA A 29 2.75 -5.69 24.09
N GLN A 30 3.82 -6.50 23.98
CA GLN A 30 3.71 -7.94 23.68
C GLN A 30 3.37 -8.77 24.92
N GLN A 31 3.81 -8.33 26.09
CA GLN A 31 3.61 -9.05 27.35
C GLN A 31 2.27 -8.70 28.01
N ASP A 32 1.73 -7.50 27.74
CA ASP A 32 0.45 -7.06 28.26
C ASP A 32 -0.74 -7.68 27.49
N LYS A 33 -1.51 -8.53 28.17
CA LYS A 33 -2.69 -9.20 27.61
C LYS A 33 -3.88 -8.26 27.37
N THR A 34 -3.87 -7.05 27.94
CA THR A 34 -4.92 -6.05 27.73
C THR A 34 -4.72 -5.25 26.44
N ILE A 35 -3.53 -5.33 25.83
CA ILE A 35 -3.17 -4.61 24.62
C ILE A 35 -3.34 -5.52 23.40
N LEU A 36 -4.08 -5.05 22.38
CA LEU A 36 -4.15 -5.69 21.07
C LEU A 36 -3.27 -4.91 20.08
N ARG A 37 -2.22 -5.54 19.60
CA ARG A 37 -1.36 -4.97 18.54
C ARG A 37 -1.95 -5.24 17.17
N LEU A 38 -1.98 -4.19 16.35
CA LEU A 38 -2.44 -4.23 14.96
C LEU A 38 -1.41 -3.54 14.09
N SER A 39 -1.13 -4.11 12.92
CA SER A 39 -0.37 -3.45 11.85
C SER A 39 -1.29 -3.29 10.64
N GLY A 40 -1.32 -2.09 10.06
CA GLY A 40 -2.14 -1.77 8.90
C GLY A 40 -1.28 -1.22 7.77
N ASP A 41 -1.46 -1.77 6.56
CA ASP A 41 -0.78 -1.30 5.35
C ASP A 41 -1.81 -0.97 4.26
N ALA A 42 -1.62 0.17 3.60
CA ALA A 42 -2.38 0.57 2.43
C ALA A 42 -1.45 0.60 1.22
N LYS A 43 -1.79 -0.16 0.17
CA LYS A 43 -1.01 -0.17 -1.07
C LYS A 43 -1.42 0.98 -2.00
N ALA A 44 -0.64 1.16 -3.05
CA ALA A 44 -0.98 2.07 -4.14
C ALA A 44 -2.36 1.74 -4.75
N VAL A 45 -3.04 2.80 -5.18
CA VAL A 45 -4.35 2.70 -5.83
C VAL A 45 -4.23 1.96 -7.16
N VAL A 46 -5.01 0.89 -7.31
CA VAL A 46 -5.12 0.12 -8.55
C VAL A 46 -6.35 0.60 -9.31
N LYS A 47 -6.16 0.93 -10.59
CA LYS A 47 -7.24 1.25 -11.51
C LYS A 47 -7.89 -0.04 -12.01
N ILE A 48 -9.22 -0.12 -11.96
CA ILE A 48 -10.00 -1.22 -12.54
C ILE A 48 -10.42 -0.81 -13.95
N GLY A 49 -10.22 -1.72 -14.91
CA GLY A 49 -10.56 -1.56 -16.32
C GLY A 49 -9.65 -2.40 -17.21
N ASP A 50 -9.95 -2.43 -18.51
CA ASP A 50 -9.22 -3.20 -19.52
C ASP A 50 -7.91 -2.51 -19.92
N PHE A 51 -7.03 -2.31 -18.94
CA PHE A 51 -5.73 -1.66 -19.12
C PHE A 51 -4.67 -2.71 -19.47
N SER A 52 -4.01 -2.54 -20.62
CA SER A 52 -2.74 -3.19 -20.91
C SER A 52 -1.63 -2.13 -20.94
N ARG A 53 -0.47 -2.44 -20.37
CA ARG A 53 0.72 -1.57 -20.39
C ARG A 53 1.79 -2.06 -21.36
N GLY A 54 1.37 -2.71 -22.46
CA GLY A 54 2.28 -3.26 -23.46
C GLY A 54 3.05 -4.50 -23.00
N GLY A 55 2.56 -5.23 -21.99
CA GLY A 55 3.12 -6.51 -21.58
C GLY A 55 2.87 -7.60 -22.64
N LYS A 56 3.84 -8.50 -22.82
CA LYS A 56 3.67 -9.67 -23.71
C LYS A 56 2.85 -10.74 -22.98
N SER A 57 1.66 -11.04 -23.49
CA SER A 57 0.83 -12.16 -23.03
C SER A 57 0.82 -13.26 -24.09
N ARG A 58 0.82 -14.53 -23.68
CA ARG A 58 0.64 -15.68 -24.59
C ARG A 58 -0.81 -15.84 -25.07
N THR A 59 -1.73 -15.10 -24.46
CA THR A 59 -3.15 -15.06 -24.81
C THR A 59 -3.46 -13.71 -25.46
N ILE A 60 -4.24 -13.73 -26.55
CA ILE A 60 -4.72 -12.51 -27.22
C ILE A 60 -5.57 -11.72 -26.23
N MET A 61 -5.03 -10.61 -25.71
CA MET A 61 -5.78 -9.68 -24.86
C MET A 61 -6.38 -8.58 -25.72
N LYS A 62 -7.69 -8.36 -25.57
CA LYS A 62 -8.33 -7.10 -25.98
C LYS A 62 -8.17 -6.12 -24.82
N ALA A 63 -7.38 -5.07 -25.04
CA ALA A 63 -7.24 -3.98 -24.10
C ALA A 63 -7.79 -2.70 -24.74
N ALA A 64 -8.34 -1.84 -23.90
CA ALA A 64 -8.75 -0.52 -24.33
C ALA A 64 -7.49 0.33 -24.58
N ASP A 65 -7.57 1.26 -25.54
CA ASP A 65 -6.49 2.21 -25.83
C ASP A 65 -6.10 3.02 -24.56
N HIS A 66 -4.98 3.71 -24.56
CA HIS A 66 -4.50 4.40 -23.35
C HIS A 66 -5.42 5.54 -22.86
N ASP A 67 -6.44 5.92 -23.64
CA ASP A 67 -7.37 7.03 -23.38
C ASP A 67 -8.61 6.67 -22.55
N PHE A 68 -8.81 5.42 -22.16
CA PHE A 68 -10.01 5.03 -21.41
C PHE A 68 -9.94 5.38 -19.91
N LYS A 69 -11.02 5.96 -19.38
CA LYS A 69 -11.17 6.24 -17.94
C LYS A 69 -11.39 4.91 -17.19
N PRO A 70 -10.78 4.73 -16.00
CA PRO A 70 -11.00 3.53 -15.20
C PRO A 70 -12.46 3.43 -14.74
N SER A 71 -13.01 2.22 -14.78
CA SER A 71 -14.38 1.94 -14.30
C SER A 71 -14.50 2.06 -12.78
N GLY A 72 -13.37 1.92 -12.08
CA GLY A 72 -13.25 2.12 -10.64
C GLY A 72 -11.79 2.17 -10.19
N LYS A 73 -11.60 2.45 -8.90
CA LYS A 73 -10.31 2.41 -8.24
C LYS A 73 -10.42 1.61 -6.95
N VAL A 74 -9.43 0.79 -6.66
CA VAL A 74 -9.34 0.03 -5.41
C VAL A 74 -8.02 0.35 -4.74
N THR A 75 -8.07 0.59 -3.44
CA THR A 75 -6.88 0.68 -2.59
C THR A 75 -6.82 -0.60 -1.78
N PRO A 76 -5.91 -1.53 -2.10
CA PRO A 76 -5.72 -2.72 -1.29
C PRO A 76 -5.28 -2.31 0.12
N TYR A 77 -5.94 -2.87 1.14
CA TYR A 77 -5.59 -2.65 2.53
C TYR A 77 -5.42 -4.00 3.25
N GLY A 78 -4.38 -4.09 4.08
CA GLY A 78 -4.08 -5.29 4.86
C GLY A 78 -3.99 -4.97 6.34
N ILE A 79 -4.61 -5.81 7.17
CA ILE A 79 -4.47 -5.77 8.63
C ILE A 79 -3.77 -7.04 9.09
N LEU A 80 -2.73 -6.90 9.90
CA LEU A 80 -1.98 -7.98 10.51
C LEU A 80 -2.12 -7.91 12.04
N LEU A 81 -2.44 -9.06 12.64
CA LEU A 81 -2.33 -9.31 14.08
C LEU A 81 -0.99 -10.01 14.34
N PRO A 82 0.10 -9.27 14.68
CA PRO A 82 1.45 -9.81 14.71
C PRO A 82 1.61 -10.96 15.70
N ASP A 83 0.93 -10.91 16.84
CA ASP A 83 1.10 -11.90 17.90
C ASP A 83 0.25 -13.17 17.66
N ARG A 84 -0.63 -13.16 16.66
CA ARG A 84 -1.47 -14.32 16.27
C ARG A 84 -1.12 -14.90 14.91
N GLY A 85 -0.24 -14.24 14.14
CA GLY A 85 0.08 -14.63 12.76
C GLY A 85 -1.10 -14.52 11.78
N ILE A 86 -2.20 -13.86 12.17
CA ILE A 86 -3.40 -13.76 11.35
C ILE A 86 -3.29 -12.50 10.48
N ILE A 87 -3.33 -12.70 9.16
CA ILE A 87 -3.46 -11.64 8.17
C ILE A 87 -4.91 -11.60 7.71
N LYS A 88 -5.55 -10.43 7.86
CA LYS A 88 -6.83 -10.13 7.22
C LYS A 88 -6.61 -9.11 6.12
N SER A 89 -6.67 -9.55 4.88
CA SER A 89 -6.75 -8.65 3.74
C SER A 89 -8.19 -8.17 3.60
N CYS A 90 -8.37 -6.85 3.45
CA CYS A 90 -9.66 -6.24 3.19
C CYS A 90 -9.50 -5.28 2.02
N GLY A 91 -10.14 -5.57 0.89
CA GLY A 91 -10.14 -4.66 -0.25
C GLY A 91 -11.02 -3.46 0.08
N LEU A 92 -10.44 -2.29 0.38
CA LEU A 92 -11.22 -1.06 0.46
C LEU A 92 -11.45 -0.53 -0.96
N ALA A 93 -12.58 -0.90 -1.54
CA ALA A 93 -13.03 -0.38 -2.82
C ALA A 93 -13.63 1.01 -2.62
N ILE A 94 -12.87 2.06 -2.89
CA ILE A 94 -13.42 3.41 -3.04
C ILE A 94 -13.96 3.50 -4.47
N ALA A 95 -15.17 2.98 -4.68
CA ALA A 95 -15.89 3.10 -5.94
C ALA A 95 -16.40 4.54 -6.13
N LYS A 96 -15.54 5.44 -6.60
CA LYS A 96 -16.05 6.62 -7.31
C LYS A 96 -16.48 6.12 -8.69
N LYS A 97 -17.78 5.87 -8.85
CA LYS A 97 -18.40 5.56 -10.15
C LYS A 97 -18.21 6.78 -11.05
N THR A 98 -17.13 6.82 -11.81
CA THR A 98 -16.98 7.84 -12.86
C THR A 98 -17.84 7.39 -14.01
N ALA A 99 -19.09 7.86 -14.04
CA ALA A 99 -20.01 7.62 -15.14
C ALA A 99 -19.37 8.10 -16.45
N TYR A 100 -19.29 7.20 -17.44
CA TYR A 100 -19.07 7.59 -18.82
C TYR A 100 -20.47 7.67 -19.47
N PRO A 101 -20.86 8.79 -20.10
CA PRO A 101 -22.12 8.84 -20.83
C PRO A 101 -22.04 7.91 -22.05
N PRO A 102 -23.11 7.19 -22.39
CA PRO A 102 -23.14 6.38 -23.60
C PRO A 102 -23.01 7.29 -24.84
N ARG A 103 -22.38 6.77 -25.90
CA ARG A 103 -22.39 7.37 -27.23
C ARG A 103 -23.76 7.17 -27.88
#